data_AF-A0A2Z6N3H7-F1
#
_entry.id   AF-A0A2Z6N3H7-F1
#
_cell.length_a   1.000
_cell.length_b   1.000
_cell.length_c   1.000
_cell.angle_alpha   90.00
_cell.angle_beta   90.00
_cell.angle_gamma   90.00
#
_symmetry.space_group_name_H-M   'P 1'
#
loop_
_entity.id
_entity.type
_entity.pdbx_description
1 polymer ?
#
loop_
_entity_poly.entity_id
_entity_poly.type
_entity_poly.pdbx_seq_one_letter_code
_entity_poly.pdbx_strand_id
1 'polypeptide(L)'
;MKNTQLTLRKLQAEKKRREAGGTSSSTLNTSAQSSPSKSIDLTGEKRGPEATPVDKRPPKVSRTEAGGGSVVGGHRLVPGRPAEEFVIPPAMGHDCMLDGKTRMKISDTDQTILASMGPESIRNVVAESLVAVFKLLEVATFLNGRECRYLQERDEARAHAKGFGERLTIVEKDLSSETKALKESQEKVAQLEKNLLDAKEEEKRLKDRVGELEEKLSSMTLTSTADEEEKNVDPAGTYANFTRAGLISKIYEVGDLQLEVASSSFKNALAQLRILNPDVQLVTEGMDEMKEVRDDQIATPPLDEDEA
;
A
#
# COMPACT_ATOMS: atom_id res chain seq x y z
N MET A 1 25.66 -27.76 2.21
CA MET A 1 24.47 -28.47 1.67
C MET A 1 23.75 -29.32 2.74
N LYS A 2 23.31 -28.74 3.88
CA LYS A 2 22.65 -29.50 4.97
C LYS A 2 21.19 -29.08 5.28
N ASN A 3 20.63 -28.11 4.55
CA ASN A 3 19.33 -27.52 4.91
C ASN A 3 18.14 -28.06 4.09
N THR A 4 18.38 -28.70 2.95
CA THR A 4 17.31 -29.22 2.07
C THR A 4 16.70 -30.53 2.55
N GLN A 5 17.47 -31.40 3.22
CA GLN A 5 16.95 -32.68 3.74
C GLN A 5 16.03 -32.51 4.96
N LEU A 6 16.26 -31.47 5.78
CA LEU A 6 15.39 -31.17 6.93
C LEU A 6 14.01 -30.66 6.51
N THR A 7 13.96 -29.84 5.45
CA THR A 7 12.70 -29.33 4.89
C THR A 7 11.85 -30.44 4.29
N LEU A 8 12.47 -31.41 3.61
CA LEU A 8 11.80 -32.57 3.03
C LEU A 8 11.19 -33.49 4.09
N ARG A 9 11.90 -33.73 5.21
CA ARG A 9 11.36 -34.50 6.34
C ARG A 9 10.17 -33.81 7.02
N LYS A 10 10.19 -32.49 7.12
CA LYS A 10 9.11 -31.70 7.75
C LYS A 10 7.83 -31.72 6.92
N LEU A 11 7.94 -31.61 5.60
CA LEU A 11 6.80 -31.68 4.67
C LEU A 11 6.17 -33.08 4.62
N GLN A 12 6.98 -34.14 4.70
CA GLN A 12 6.47 -35.52 4.77
C GLN A 12 5.74 -35.81 6.09
N ALA A 13 6.21 -35.25 7.21
CA ALA A 13 5.54 -35.38 8.51
C ALA A 13 4.18 -34.64 8.55
N GLU A 14 4.07 -33.50 7.88
CA GLU A 14 2.82 -32.73 7.82
C GLU A 14 1.77 -33.40 6.93
N LYS A 15 2.18 -34.01 5.81
CA LYS A 15 1.28 -34.81 4.96
C LYS A 15 0.71 -36.01 5.71
N LYS A 16 1.57 -36.73 6.47
CA LYS A 16 1.15 -37.91 7.25
C LYS A 16 0.20 -37.56 8.40
N ARG A 17 0.23 -36.32 8.91
CA ARG A 17 -0.74 -35.83 9.92
C ARG A 17 -2.13 -35.54 9.36
N ARG A 18 -2.26 -35.21 8.06
CA ARG A 18 -3.58 -34.99 7.42
C ARG A 18 -4.26 -36.29 7.02
N GLU A 19 -3.48 -37.35 6.77
CA GLU A 19 -4.00 -38.67 6.38
C GLU A 19 -4.36 -39.56 7.59
N ALA A 20 -3.84 -39.28 8.79
CA ALA A 20 -4.14 -40.04 10.02
C ALA A 20 -5.33 -39.49 10.84
N GLY A 21 -5.95 -38.40 10.41
CA GLY A 21 -7.09 -37.77 11.07
C GLY A 21 -8.42 -38.09 10.40
N GLY A 22 -8.79 -39.36 10.35
CA GLY A 22 -10.09 -39.81 9.81
C GLY A 22 -10.79 -40.79 10.76
N THR A 23 -12.00 -40.40 11.19
CA THR A 23 -13.17 -41.17 11.74
C THR A 23 -13.86 -40.31 12.82
N SER A 24 -15.18 -40.16 12.95
CA SER A 24 -16.38 -40.69 12.26
C SER A 24 -17.61 -39.86 12.73
N SER A 25 -18.56 -39.56 11.83
CA SER A 25 -19.94 -40.09 11.74
C SER A 25 -21.00 -39.56 12.72
N SER A 26 -22.15 -39.10 12.18
CA SER A 26 -23.44 -39.69 12.55
C SER A 26 -24.50 -39.48 11.46
N THR A 27 -25.04 -40.59 10.97
CA THR A 27 -26.32 -40.71 10.26
C THR A 27 -27.29 -41.45 11.17
N LEU A 28 -28.54 -40.97 11.28
CA LEU A 28 -29.68 -41.75 11.77
C LEU A 28 -30.84 -41.60 10.78
N ASN A 29 -31.31 -42.72 10.28
CA ASN A 29 -32.57 -42.89 9.54
C ASN A 29 -33.63 -43.43 10.50
N THR A 30 -34.85 -42.89 10.44
CA THR A 30 -36.10 -43.64 10.73
C THR A 30 -37.31 -43.04 9.97
N SER A 31 -37.85 -43.86 9.05
CA SER A 31 -39.26 -44.21 8.82
C SER A 31 -40.36 -43.15 8.55
N ALA A 32 -40.92 -43.25 7.33
CA ALA A 32 -42.34 -43.24 6.92
C ALA A 32 -43.31 -42.12 7.38
N GLN A 33 -43.84 -41.34 6.43
CA GLN A 33 -45.25 -41.42 5.98
C GLN A 33 -45.62 -40.37 4.90
N SER A 34 -46.38 -40.84 3.91
CA SER A 34 -47.40 -40.15 3.09
C SER A 34 -47.02 -39.25 1.90
N SER A 35 -47.36 -39.75 0.69
CA SER A 35 -47.39 -39.11 -0.64
C SER A 35 -48.64 -38.20 -0.82
N PRO A 36 -49.06 -37.77 -2.05
CA PRO A 36 -48.39 -37.12 -3.20
C PRO A 36 -49.23 -35.92 -3.76
N SER A 37 -48.82 -35.29 -4.87
CA SER A 37 -49.80 -34.71 -5.81
C SER A 37 -49.45 -34.97 -7.27
N LYS A 38 -50.48 -35.45 -7.98
CA LYS A 38 -50.60 -35.93 -9.38
C LYS A 38 -50.36 -34.79 -10.38
N SER A 39 -49.57 -34.92 -11.44
CA SER A 39 -49.84 -35.57 -12.74
C SER A 39 -51.23 -35.32 -13.34
N ILE A 40 -51.26 -34.55 -14.43
CA ILE A 40 -52.24 -34.74 -15.51
C ILE A 40 -51.55 -34.55 -16.86
N ASP A 41 -51.40 -35.67 -17.56
CA ASP A 41 -51.18 -35.75 -19.00
C ASP A 41 -52.47 -35.37 -19.73
N LEU A 42 -52.36 -34.57 -20.79
CA LEU A 42 -53.21 -34.72 -21.98
C LEU A 42 -52.36 -34.50 -23.23
N THR A 43 -52.02 -35.62 -23.85
CA THR A 43 -51.48 -35.80 -25.19
C THR A 43 -52.50 -35.42 -26.26
N GLY A 44 -51.99 -34.88 -27.38
CA GLY A 44 -52.70 -34.76 -28.66
C GLY A 44 -52.00 -33.74 -29.57
N GLU A 45 -50.98 -34.17 -30.34
CA GLU A 45 -50.98 -34.19 -31.83
C GLU A 45 -51.16 -32.79 -32.50
N LYS A 46 -50.37 -32.30 -33.46
CA LYS A 46 -49.43 -32.90 -34.43
C LYS A 46 -48.80 -31.76 -35.27
N ARG A 47 -47.56 -31.95 -35.78
CA ARG A 47 -46.88 -31.32 -36.97
C ARG A 47 -46.75 -29.78 -37.00
N GLY A 48 -45.55 -29.20 -37.07
CA GLY A 48 -44.67 -29.14 -38.26
C GLY A 48 -44.11 -27.70 -38.41
N PRO A 49 -43.08 -27.44 -39.23
CA PRO A 49 -41.86 -26.73 -38.77
C PRO A 49 -41.65 -25.28 -39.29
N GLU A 50 -40.74 -24.58 -38.58
CA GLU A 50 -39.76 -23.57 -39.06
C GLU A 50 -40.25 -22.20 -39.59
N ALA A 51 -39.91 -21.11 -38.85
CA ALA A 51 -39.34 -19.85 -39.38
C ALA A 51 -39.04 -18.81 -38.26
N THR A 52 -37.76 -18.46 -38.15
CA THR A 52 -37.08 -17.24 -37.64
C THR A 52 -37.77 -16.26 -36.64
N PRO A 53 -37.05 -15.85 -35.55
CA PRO A 53 -37.51 -14.77 -34.68
C PRO A 53 -37.12 -13.39 -35.23
N VAL A 54 -38.11 -12.53 -35.48
CA VAL A 54 -37.90 -11.08 -35.68
C VAL A 54 -38.00 -10.36 -34.34
N ASP A 55 -36.88 -9.74 -33.98
CA ASP A 55 -36.65 -8.80 -32.90
C ASP A 55 -37.66 -7.64 -32.88
N LYS A 56 -38.41 -7.46 -31.78
CA LYS A 56 -38.95 -6.16 -31.35
C LYS A 56 -39.06 -6.07 -29.81
N ARG A 57 -38.09 -5.39 -29.20
CA ARG A 57 -38.19 -4.76 -27.87
C ARG A 57 -39.40 -3.82 -27.77
N PRO A 58 -40.07 -3.72 -26.60
CA PRO A 58 -40.98 -2.63 -26.31
C PRO A 58 -40.22 -1.31 -26.08
N PRO A 59 -40.72 -0.15 -26.57
CA PRO A 59 -40.02 1.13 -26.47
C PRO A 59 -40.10 1.76 -25.07
N LYS A 60 -38.96 2.30 -24.65
CA LYS A 60 -38.79 3.25 -23.54
C LYS A 60 -39.53 4.56 -23.87
N VAL A 61 -40.42 5.00 -22.98
CA VAL A 61 -40.86 6.41 -22.95
C VAL A 61 -39.94 7.22 -22.03
N SER A 62 -39.55 8.36 -22.56
CA SER A 62 -38.59 9.34 -22.09
C SER A 62 -39.00 10.04 -20.79
N ARG A 63 -38.03 10.10 -19.87
CA ARG A 63 -37.95 11.04 -18.75
C ARG A 63 -38.02 12.49 -19.27
N THR A 64 -39.00 13.24 -18.82
CA THR A 64 -38.97 14.71 -18.80
C THR A 64 -39.04 15.15 -17.34
N GLU A 65 -37.93 15.73 -16.86
CA GLU A 65 -37.93 16.56 -15.67
C GLU A 65 -38.39 17.97 -16.05
N ALA A 66 -39.31 18.54 -15.28
CA ALA A 66 -39.11 19.81 -14.57
C ALA A 66 -40.45 20.39 -14.08
N GLY A 67 -40.50 20.66 -12.77
CA GLY A 67 -41.16 21.86 -12.24
C GLY A 67 -42.68 21.83 -12.11
N GLY A 68 -43.17 21.48 -10.92
CA GLY A 68 -44.56 21.70 -10.54
C GLY A 68 -44.85 21.10 -9.18
N GLY A 69 -44.46 21.81 -8.12
CA GLY A 69 -44.74 21.40 -6.76
C GLY A 69 -46.24 21.22 -6.54
N SER A 70 -46.63 20.02 -6.15
CA SER A 70 -47.78 19.82 -5.27
C SER A 70 -47.46 18.63 -4.39
N VAL A 71 -46.83 18.93 -3.25
CA VAL A 71 -46.85 18.05 -2.09
C VAL A 71 -48.31 18.02 -1.63
N VAL A 72 -49.13 17.17 -2.24
CA VAL A 72 -50.39 16.76 -1.62
C VAL A 72 -49.99 15.74 -0.58
N GLY A 73 -49.86 16.23 0.65
CA GLY A 73 -49.34 15.50 1.78
C GLY A 73 -50.15 14.24 2.05
N GLY A 74 -49.57 13.08 1.72
CA GLY A 74 -49.97 11.82 2.32
C GLY A 74 -49.70 11.90 3.81
N HIS A 75 -50.76 11.84 4.62
CA HIS A 75 -50.64 11.87 6.07
C HIS A 75 -49.75 10.72 6.56
N ARG A 76 -48.54 11.07 6.98
CA ARG A 76 -47.66 10.21 7.77
C ARG A 76 -48.37 9.95 9.10
N LEU A 77 -48.81 8.71 9.34
CA LEU A 77 -49.24 8.30 10.68
C LEU A 77 -48.07 8.51 11.63
N VAL A 78 -48.28 9.33 12.67
CA VAL A 78 -47.25 9.63 13.68
C VAL A 78 -47.29 8.52 14.72
N PRO A 79 -46.21 7.75 14.91
CA PRO A 79 -46.16 6.72 15.95
C PRO A 79 -46.33 7.34 17.35
N GLY A 80 -47.22 6.78 18.19
CA GLY A 80 -47.27 7.06 19.63
C GLY A 80 -48.38 7.97 20.18
N ARG A 81 -49.45 8.30 19.45
CA ARG A 81 -50.63 8.97 20.05
C ARG A 81 -51.65 7.95 20.59
N PRO A 82 -52.13 8.09 21.85
CA PRO A 82 -53.24 7.29 22.36
C PRO A 82 -54.55 7.69 21.67
N ALA A 83 -55.33 6.70 21.24
CA ALA A 83 -56.57 6.89 20.48
C ALA A 83 -57.75 7.18 21.43
N GLU A 84 -58.00 8.47 21.69
CA GLU A 84 -59.28 8.93 22.28
C GLU A 84 -60.38 9.12 21.20
N GLU A 85 -60.05 8.93 19.92
CA GLU A 85 -60.91 9.17 18.76
C GLU A 85 -61.02 7.90 17.89
N PHE A 86 -62.22 7.57 17.41
CA PHE A 86 -62.46 6.42 16.52
C PHE A 86 -61.78 6.67 15.17
N VAL A 87 -60.60 6.08 14.97
CA VAL A 87 -59.86 6.17 13.70
C VAL A 87 -60.52 5.25 12.69
N ILE A 88 -61.19 5.85 11.70
CA ILE A 88 -61.77 5.13 10.57
C ILE A 88 -60.65 4.38 9.83
N PRO A 89 -60.81 3.07 9.56
CA PRO A 89 -59.89 2.29 8.74
C PRO A 89 -59.43 3.04 7.48
N PRO A 90 -58.11 3.14 7.18
CA PRO A 90 -57.62 3.68 5.92
C PRO A 90 -58.32 3.12 4.66
N ALA A 91 -58.63 1.81 4.63
CA ALA A 91 -59.42 1.19 3.55
C ALA A 91 -60.86 1.74 3.40
N MET A 92 -61.39 2.44 4.41
CA MET A 92 -62.69 3.11 4.41
C MET A 92 -62.60 4.62 4.19
N GLY A 93 -61.39 5.18 4.00
CA GLY A 93 -61.20 6.63 3.91
C GLY A 93 -59.90 7.03 3.23
N HIS A 94 -59.94 7.06 1.90
CA HIS A 94 -59.12 7.97 1.10
C HIS A 94 -60.08 8.95 0.43
N ASP A 95 -59.80 10.23 0.62
CA ASP A 95 -60.67 11.37 0.35
C ASP A 95 -61.98 11.39 1.14
N CYS A 96 -62.33 12.58 1.62
CA CYS A 96 -63.47 12.86 2.48
C CYS A 96 -64.76 12.40 1.77
N MET A 97 -65.20 11.16 2.01
CA MET A 97 -66.40 10.59 1.36
C MET A 97 -67.66 11.46 1.60
N LEU A 98 -67.67 12.24 2.68
CA LEU A 98 -68.65 13.26 2.97
C LEU A 98 -67.88 14.53 3.32
N ASP A 99 -67.95 15.56 2.47
CA ASP A 99 -67.61 16.89 2.93
C ASP A 99 -68.65 17.29 3.99
N GLY A 100 -68.28 18.08 5.00
CA GLY A 100 -69.23 18.54 6.04
C GLY A 100 -70.41 19.37 5.49
N LYS A 101 -70.52 19.51 4.17
CA LYS A 101 -71.59 20.18 3.42
C LYS A 101 -72.59 19.18 2.83
N THR A 102 -72.24 17.89 2.72
CA THR A 102 -73.11 16.85 2.18
C THR A 102 -74.13 16.42 3.24
N ARG A 103 -75.42 16.67 2.94
CA ARG A 103 -76.53 16.15 3.75
C ARG A 103 -77.00 14.81 3.23
N MET A 104 -76.91 13.78 4.06
CA MET A 104 -77.49 12.47 3.77
C MET A 104 -79.03 12.59 3.78
N LYS A 105 -79.67 12.31 2.64
CA LYS A 105 -81.12 12.26 2.52
C LYS A 105 -81.54 10.81 2.30
N ILE A 106 -82.57 10.37 3.01
CA ILE A 106 -83.28 9.11 2.74
C ILE A 106 -84.24 9.39 1.57
N SER A 107 -84.41 8.44 0.64
CA SER A 107 -85.35 8.60 -0.46
C SER A 107 -86.79 8.64 0.07
N ASP A 108 -87.69 9.37 -0.59
CA ASP A 108 -89.11 9.46 -0.17
C ASP A 108 -89.78 8.07 -0.14
N THR A 109 -89.36 7.17 -1.03
CA THR A 109 -89.77 5.76 -1.06
C THR A 109 -89.33 5.02 0.20
N ASP A 110 -88.05 5.09 0.57
CA ASP A 110 -87.52 4.41 1.77
C ASP A 110 -88.09 5.01 3.05
N GLN A 111 -88.37 6.32 3.06
CA GLN A 111 -89.01 6.98 4.20
C GLN A 111 -90.45 6.49 4.40
N THR A 112 -91.21 6.32 3.31
CA THR A 112 -92.57 5.77 3.35
C THR A 112 -92.55 4.30 3.79
N ILE A 113 -91.57 3.52 3.33
CA ILE A 113 -91.38 2.13 3.74
C ILE A 113 -91.08 2.07 5.24
N LEU A 114 -90.09 2.81 5.74
CA LEU A 114 -89.74 2.83 7.16
C LEU A 114 -90.89 3.31 8.04
N ALA A 115 -91.68 4.29 7.59
CA ALA A 115 -92.86 4.77 8.33
C ALA A 115 -94.00 3.74 8.38
N SER A 116 -94.09 2.83 7.39
CA SER A 116 -95.06 1.74 7.37
C SER A 116 -94.67 0.54 8.24
N MET A 117 -93.42 0.49 8.71
CA MET A 117 -92.90 -0.60 9.55
C MET A 117 -93.22 -0.36 11.03
N GLY A 118 -93.54 -1.43 11.77
CA GLY A 118 -93.65 -1.38 13.22
C GLY A 118 -92.30 -1.14 13.91
N PRO A 119 -92.28 -0.62 15.15
CA PRO A 119 -91.04 -0.25 15.84
C PRO A 119 -90.12 -1.45 16.10
N GLU A 120 -90.66 -2.64 16.34
CA GLU A 120 -89.89 -3.89 16.44
C GLU A 120 -89.18 -4.24 15.12
N SER A 121 -89.85 -4.04 13.99
CA SER A 121 -89.30 -4.36 12.66
C SER A 121 -88.17 -3.39 12.28
N ILE A 122 -88.32 -2.09 12.58
CA ILE A 122 -87.26 -1.10 12.41
C ILE A 122 -86.03 -1.47 13.26
N ARG A 123 -86.22 -1.89 14.52
CA ARG A 123 -85.11 -2.32 15.38
C ARG A 123 -84.38 -3.54 14.82
N ASN A 124 -85.08 -4.50 14.23
CA ASN A 124 -84.46 -5.66 13.61
C ASN A 124 -83.63 -5.27 12.37
N VAL A 125 -84.16 -4.42 11.48
CA VAL A 125 -83.41 -3.92 10.31
C VAL A 125 -82.15 -3.16 10.74
N VAL A 126 -82.26 -2.32 11.77
CA VAL A 126 -81.11 -1.62 12.34
C VAL A 126 -80.09 -2.63 12.91
N ALA A 127 -80.52 -3.63 13.66
CA ALA A 127 -79.63 -4.65 14.21
C ALA A 127 -78.91 -5.45 13.13
N GLU A 128 -79.62 -5.91 12.10
CA GLU A 128 -79.03 -6.61 10.95
C GLU A 128 -78.03 -5.73 10.19
N SER A 129 -78.39 -4.46 9.97
CA SER A 129 -77.51 -3.48 9.31
C SER A 129 -76.26 -3.19 10.13
N LEU A 130 -76.38 -3.05 11.45
CA LEU A 130 -75.24 -2.86 12.36
C LEU A 130 -74.27 -4.04 12.29
N VAL A 131 -74.78 -5.28 12.26
CA VAL A 131 -73.93 -6.47 12.09
C VAL A 131 -73.18 -6.42 10.76
N ALA A 132 -73.81 -5.98 9.67
CA ALA A 132 -73.14 -5.81 8.38
C ALA A 132 -72.03 -4.75 8.44
N VAL A 133 -72.26 -3.62 9.11
CA VAL A 133 -71.27 -2.56 9.31
C VAL A 133 -70.09 -3.04 10.17
N PHE A 134 -70.33 -3.77 11.26
CA PHE A 134 -69.25 -4.31 12.09
C PHE A 134 -68.41 -5.35 11.34
N LYS A 135 -69.03 -6.22 10.53
CA LYS A 135 -68.27 -7.14 9.66
C LYS A 135 -67.41 -6.40 8.63
N LEU A 136 -67.94 -5.32 8.05
CA LEU A 136 -67.14 -4.47 7.15
C LEU A 136 -65.96 -3.83 7.89
N LEU A 137 -66.18 -3.35 9.12
CA LEU A 137 -65.13 -2.79 9.97
C LEU A 137 -64.07 -3.84 10.33
N GLU A 138 -64.44 -5.08 10.65
CA GLU A 138 -63.49 -6.18 10.88
C GLU A 138 -62.64 -6.46 9.64
N VAL A 139 -63.25 -6.55 8.46
CA VAL A 139 -62.51 -6.75 7.21
C VAL A 139 -61.59 -5.56 6.93
N ALA A 140 -62.06 -4.33 7.11
CA ALA A 140 -61.28 -3.13 6.87
C ALA A 140 -60.08 -3.03 7.84
N THR A 141 -60.29 -3.26 9.14
CA THR A 141 -59.22 -3.27 10.14
C THR A 141 -58.19 -4.37 9.87
N PHE A 142 -58.64 -5.56 9.48
CA PHE A 142 -57.76 -6.65 9.07
C PHE A 142 -56.92 -6.32 7.83
N LEU A 143 -57.52 -5.70 6.81
CA LEU A 143 -56.80 -5.24 5.62
C LEU A 143 -55.77 -4.18 5.95
N ASN A 144 -56.11 -3.20 6.80
CA ASN A 144 -55.16 -2.17 7.23
C ASN A 144 -53.96 -2.78 7.96
N GLY A 145 -54.18 -3.76 8.85
CA GLY A 145 -53.09 -4.44 9.54
C GLY A 145 -52.12 -5.17 8.60
N ARG A 146 -52.59 -5.62 7.43
CA ARG A 146 -51.72 -6.16 6.37
C ARG A 146 -51.00 -5.05 5.61
N GLU A 147 -51.71 -4.00 5.21
CA GLU A 147 -51.12 -2.87 4.48
C GLU A 147 -50.03 -2.17 5.30
N CYS A 148 -50.26 -1.96 6.60
CA CYS A 148 -49.25 -1.40 7.50
C CYS A 148 -47.96 -2.22 7.53
N ARG A 149 -48.04 -3.56 7.49
CA ARG A 149 -46.85 -4.43 7.42
C ARG A 149 -46.08 -4.24 6.13
N TYR A 150 -46.77 -4.24 4.98
CA TYR A 150 -46.09 -4.03 3.69
C TYR A 150 -45.45 -2.63 3.59
N LEU A 151 -46.09 -1.61 4.15
CA LEU A 151 -45.52 -0.26 4.19
C LEU A 151 -44.27 -0.21 5.08
N GLN A 152 -44.29 -0.88 6.22
CA GLN A 152 -43.13 -1.01 7.10
C GLN A 152 -41.99 -1.75 6.40
N GLU A 153 -42.23 -2.94 5.84
CA GLU A 153 -41.24 -3.73 5.10
C GLU A 153 -40.65 -2.93 3.94
N ARG A 154 -41.48 -2.18 3.21
CA ARG A 154 -41.05 -1.29 2.13
C ARG A 154 -40.12 -0.18 2.65
N ASP A 155 -40.47 0.45 3.76
CA ASP A 155 -39.68 1.54 4.31
C ASP A 155 -38.35 1.05 4.92
N GLU A 156 -38.35 -0.13 5.55
CA GLU A 156 -37.13 -0.84 5.97
C GLU A 156 -36.25 -1.21 4.77
N ALA A 157 -36.82 -1.78 3.71
CA ALA A 157 -36.10 -2.09 2.48
C ALA A 157 -35.51 -0.84 1.81
N ARG A 158 -36.24 0.29 1.82
CA ARG A 158 -35.73 1.58 1.34
C ARG A 158 -34.58 2.09 2.19
N ALA A 159 -34.65 1.96 3.52
CA ALA A 159 -33.56 2.32 4.41
C ALA A 159 -32.30 1.48 4.13
N HIS A 160 -32.46 0.17 3.96
CA HIS A 160 -31.35 -0.72 3.57
C HIS A 160 -30.77 -0.36 2.20
N ALA A 161 -31.62 -0.14 1.19
CA ALA A 161 -31.17 0.26 -0.14
C ALA A 161 -30.38 1.56 -0.12
N LYS A 162 -30.80 2.54 0.70
CA LYS A 162 -30.05 3.78 0.91
C LYS A 162 -28.68 3.52 1.53
N GLY A 163 -28.62 2.71 2.59
CA GLY A 163 -27.35 2.34 3.24
C GLY A 163 -26.39 1.58 2.30
N PHE A 164 -26.91 0.70 1.44
CA PHE A 164 -26.09 0.06 0.40
C PHE A 164 -25.58 1.06 -0.64
N GLY A 165 -26.41 2.02 -1.07
CA GLY A 165 -25.99 3.07 -1.99
C GLY A 165 -24.87 3.94 -1.42
N GLU A 166 -24.95 4.33 -0.15
CA GLU A 166 -23.89 5.07 0.55
C GLU A 166 -22.59 4.25 0.63
N ARG A 167 -22.67 2.96 0.96
CA ARG A 167 -21.49 2.08 0.96
C ARG A 167 -20.89 1.89 -0.44
N LEU A 168 -21.73 1.77 -1.46
CA LEU A 168 -21.29 1.61 -2.85
C LEU A 168 -20.53 2.85 -3.33
N THR A 169 -21.04 4.05 -3.03
CA THR A 169 -20.37 5.30 -3.40
C THR A 169 -19.01 5.48 -2.71
N ILE A 170 -18.86 5.02 -1.46
CA ILE A 170 -17.55 4.97 -0.77
C ILE A 170 -16.60 4.04 -1.52
N VAL A 171 -17.02 2.80 -1.81
CA VAL A 171 -16.19 1.81 -2.51
C VAL A 171 -15.81 2.28 -3.91
N GLU A 172 -16.71 2.92 -4.66
CA GLU A 172 -16.43 3.50 -5.97
C GLU A 172 -15.34 4.59 -5.89
N LYS A 173 -15.40 5.44 -4.87
CA LYS A 173 -14.38 6.47 -4.65
C LYS A 173 -13.02 5.85 -4.29
N ASP A 174 -13.01 4.85 -3.42
CA ASP A 174 -11.78 4.16 -3.00
C ASP A 174 -11.13 3.45 -4.18
N LEU A 175 -11.91 2.68 -4.97
CA LEU A 175 -11.41 2.02 -6.19
C LEU A 175 -10.89 3.03 -7.23
N SER A 176 -11.55 4.18 -7.38
CA SER A 176 -11.05 5.24 -8.26
C SER A 176 -9.70 5.78 -7.81
N SER A 177 -9.53 5.96 -6.49
CA SER A 177 -8.26 6.43 -5.92
C SER A 177 -7.14 5.39 -6.07
N GLU A 178 -7.44 4.11 -5.84
CA GLU A 178 -6.50 3.00 -5.97
C GLU A 178 -6.08 2.82 -7.43
N THR A 179 -7.01 2.94 -8.38
CA THR A 179 -6.73 2.85 -9.82
C THR A 179 -5.76 3.96 -10.26
N LYS A 180 -5.92 5.18 -9.73
CA LYS A 180 -4.99 6.29 -10.01
C LYS A 180 -3.61 6.01 -9.43
N ALA A 181 -3.54 5.59 -8.17
CA ALA A 181 -2.28 5.25 -7.50
C ALA A 181 -1.54 4.09 -8.23
N LEU A 182 -2.28 3.08 -8.68
CA LEU A 182 -1.73 1.97 -9.44
C LEU A 182 -1.13 2.47 -10.76
N LYS A 183 -1.85 3.32 -11.50
CA LYS A 183 -1.35 3.90 -12.76
C LYS A 183 -0.08 4.72 -12.54
N GLU A 184 -0.04 5.58 -11.52
CA GLU A 184 1.17 6.35 -11.17
C GLU A 184 2.34 5.43 -10.78
N SER A 185 2.08 4.35 -10.04
CA SER A 185 3.11 3.39 -9.69
C SER A 185 3.65 2.63 -10.91
N GLN A 186 2.78 2.30 -11.87
CA GLN A 186 3.16 1.64 -13.11
C GLN A 186 4.02 2.54 -13.99
N GLU A 187 3.70 3.84 -14.07
CA GLU A 187 4.51 4.83 -14.79
C GLU A 187 5.90 4.98 -14.12
N LYS A 188 5.97 5.00 -12.79
CA LYS A 188 7.25 5.03 -12.06
C LYS A 188 8.08 3.78 -12.29
N VAL A 189 7.46 2.59 -12.31
CA VAL A 189 8.15 1.33 -12.61
C VAL A 189 8.72 1.36 -14.01
N ALA A 190 7.96 1.77 -15.02
CA ALA A 190 8.45 1.89 -16.39
C ALA A 190 9.65 2.86 -16.50
N GLN A 191 9.63 3.97 -15.77
CA GLN A 191 10.75 4.91 -15.72
C GLN A 191 12.00 4.29 -15.05
N LEU A 192 11.81 3.56 -13.94
CA LEU A 192 12.91 2.88 -13.25
C LEU A 192 13.51 1.75 -14.10
N GLU A 193 12.69 1.02 -14.86
CA GLU A 193 13.15 0.01 -15.80
C GLU A 193 14.03 0.61 -16.90
N LYS A 194 13.64 1.76 -17.45
CA LYS A 194 14.47 2.50 -18.42
C LYS A 194 15.81 2.93 -17.79
N ASN A 195 15.77 3.56 -16.62
CA ASN A 195 16.98 4.01 -15.93
C ASN A 195 17.93 2.84 -15.60
N LEU A 196 17.38 1.67 -15.26
CA LEU A 196 18.16 0.46 -14.98
C LEU A 196 18.84 -0.07 -16.26
N LEU A 197 18.16 -0.01 -17.40
CA LEU A 197 18.75 -0.36 -18.69
C LEU A 197 19.93 0.56 -19.02
N ASP A 198 19.72 1.88 -18.92
CA ASP A 198 20.74 2.90 -19.19
C ASP A 198 21.95 2.72 -18.24
N ALA A 199 21.71 2.46 -16.95
CA ALA A 199 22.76 2.21 -15.97
C ALA A 199 23.56 0.93 -16.27
N LYS A 200 22.91 -0.13 -16.77
CA LYS A 200 23.61 -1.36 -17.20
C LYS A 200 24.48 -1.14 -18.43
N GLU A 201 24.06 -0.28 -19.34
CA GLU A 201 24.87 0.08 -20.51
C GLU A 201 26.12 0.86 -20.09
N GLU A 202 25.97 1.81 -19.17
CA GLU A 202 27.11 2.55 -18.59
C GLU A 202 28.04 1.64 -17.77
N GLU A 203 27.51 0.71 -16.99
CA GLU A 203 28.32 -0.30 -16.28
C GLU A 203 29.19 -1.09 -17.26
N LYS A 204 28.60 -1.55 -18.38
CA LYS A 204 29.34 -2.27 -19.42
C LYS A 204 30.46 -1.40 -20.01
N ARG A 205 30.16 -0.14 -20.35
CA ARG A 205 31.14 0.81 -20.89
C ARG A 205 32.30 1.07 -19.91
N LEU A 206 31.99 1.24 -18.63
CA LEU A 206 33.01 1.42 -17.59
C LEU A 206 33.85 0.16 -17.40
N LYS A 207 33.24 -1.02 -17.48
CA LYS A 207 33.97 -2.29 -17.39
C LYS A 207 34.96 -2.45 -18.54
N ASP A 208 34.56 -2.09 -19.76
CA ASP A 208 35.46 -2.10 -20.92
C ASP A 208 36.64 -1.12 -20.72
N ARG A 209 36.36 0.08 -20.17
CA ARG A 209 37.38 1.10 -19.84
C ARG A 209 38.37 0.62 -18.78
N VAL A 210 37.89 -0.07 -17.74
CA VAL A 210 38.73 -0.65 -16.69
C VAL A 210 39.68 -1.68 -17.30
N GLY A 211 39.18 -2.58 -18.16
CA GLY A 211 40.03 -3.55 -18.85
C GLY A 211 41.12 -2.89 -19.71
N GLU A 212 40.79 -1.83 -20.45
CA GLU A 212 41.77 -1.05 -21.24
C GLU A 212 42.86 -0.43 -20.34
N LEU A 213 42.49 0.12 -19.19
CA LEU A 213 43.43 0.71 -18.25
C LEU A 213 44.31 -0.34 -17.56
N GLU A 214 43.76 -1.50 -17.21
CA GLU A 214 44.50 -2.63 -16.66
C GLU A 214 45.55 -3.18 -17.65
N GLU A 215 45.20 -3.26 -18.94
CA GLU A 215 46.14 -3.63 -20.00
C GLU A 215 47.27 -2.60 -20.14
N LYS A 216 46.92 -1.31 -20.15
CA LYS A 216 47.92 -0.22 -20.18
C LYS A 216 48.85 -0.26 -18.98
N LEU A 217 48.33 -0.44 -17.77
CA LEU A 217 49.15 -0.59 -16.56
C LEU A 217 50.08 -1.80 -16.65
N SER A 218 49.58 -2.94 -17.14
CA SER A 218 50.39 -4.14 -17.34
C SER A 218 51.52 -3.90 -18.35
N SER A 219 51.24 -3.17 -19.44
CA SER A 219 52.25 -2.80 -20.44
C SER A 219 53.29 -1.81 -19.92
N MET A 220 52.89 -0.89 -19.04
CA MET A 220 53.78 0.13 -18.46
C MET A 220 54.64 -0.44 -17.32
N THR A 221 54.14 -1.46 -16.62
CA THR A 221 54.93 -2.22 -15.63
C THR A 221 56.02 -3.08 -16.29
N LEU A 222 56.00 -3.24 -17.62
CA LEU A 222 57.01 -3.97 -18.39
C LEU A 222 58.24 -3.14 -18.80
N THR A 223 58.28 -1.83 -18.53
CA THR A 223 59.49 -1.01 -18.73
C THR A 223 60.32 -0.98 -17.44
N SER A 224 61.11 -2.04 -17.28
CA SER A 224 62.24 -2.24 -16.35
C SER A 224 63.38 -1.24 -16.58
N THR A 225 63.10 0.07 -16.68
CA THR A 225 64.15 1.09 -16.73
C THR A 225 64.55 1.58 -15.34
N ALA A 226 63.64 1.50 -14.36
CA ALA A 226 63.94 1.84 -12.97
C ALA A 226 64.86 0.82 -12.29
N ASP A 227 64.63 -0.48 -12.52
CA ASP A 227 65.40 -1.56 -11.88
C ASP A 227 66.88 -1.60 -12.29
N GLU A 228 67.22 -1.13 -13.48
CA GLU A 228 68.61 -1.12 -13.95
C GLU A 228 69.41 0.05 -13.36
N GLU A 229 68.78 1.22 -13.18
CA GLU A 229 69.43 2.35 -12.52
C GLU A 229 69.60 2.08 -11.01
N GLU A 230 68.60 1.48 -10.37
CA GLU A 230 68.65 1.10 -8.95
C GLU A 230 69.76 0.07 -8.67
N LYS A 231 69.94 -0.94 -9.52
CA LYS A 231 71.05 -1.91 -9.40
C LYS A 231 72.43 -1.27 -9.51
N ASN A 232 72.57 -0.16 -10.24
CA ASN A 232 73.85 0.54 -10.37
C ASN A 232 74.24 1.28 -9.08
N VAL A 233 73.27 1.90 -8.41
CA VAL A 233 73.50 2.71 -7.19
C VAL A 233 73.43 1.89 -5.89
N ASP A 234 72.65 0.81 -5.87
CA ASP A 234 72.55 -0.12 -4.74
C ASP A 234 72.63 -1.59 -5.19
N PRO A 235 73.84 -2.09 -5.52
CA PRO A 235 74.02 -3.47 -5.99
C PRO A 235 73.63 -4.52 -4.94
N ALA A 236 73.65 -4.15 -3.66
CA ALA A 236 73.30 -5.02 -2.55
C ALA A 236 71.78 -5.04 -2.26
N GLY A 237 71.01 -4.14 -2.87
CA GLY A 237 69.57 -4.00 -2.63
C GLY A 237 69.23 -3.64 -1.18
N THR A 238 70.14 -2.95 -0.50
CA THR A 238 69.97 -2.57 0.92
C THR A 238 68.78 -1.63 1.10
N TYR A 239 68.55 -0.74 0.13
CA TYR A 239 67.53 0.30 0.15
C TYR A 239 66.27 -0.06 -0.64
N ALA A 240 66.29 -1.14 -1.42
CA ALA A 240 65.17 -1.58 -2.24
C ALA A 240 63.85 -1.79 -1.46
N ASN A 241 63.95 -2.11 -0.17
CA ASN A 241 62.80 -2.31 0.71
C ASN A 241 62.46 -1.08 1.58
N PHE A 242 63.19 0.02 1.45
CA PHE A 242 62.95 1.21 2.24
C PHE A 242 61.76 1.97 1.68
N THR A 243 60.83 2.33 2.57
CA THR A 243 59.83 3.36 2.24
C THR A 243 60.53 4.71 2.09
N ARG A 244 59.91 5.67 1.38
CA ARG A 244 60.46 7.04 1.26
C ARG A 244 60.82 7.64 2.62
N ALA A 245 59.98 7.45 3.63
CA ALA A 245 60.24 7.93 4.99
C ALA A 245 61.42 7.20 5.65
N GLY A 246 61.55 5.88 5.42
CA GLY A 246 62.68 5.10 5.91
C GLY A 246 64.00 5.57 5.28
N LEU A 247 64.03 5.84 3.98
CA LEU A 247 65.23 6.28 3.28
C LEU A 247 65.69 7.64 3.80
N ILE A 248 64.76 8.58 3.96
CA ILE A 248 65.02 9.90 4.56
C ILE A 248 65.61 9.74 5.97
N SER A 249 65.04 8.85 6.79
CA SER A 249 65.54 8.61 8.14
C SER A 249 66.98 8.08 8.14
N LYS A 250 67.33 7.20 7.19
CA LYS A 250 68.68 6.64 7.08
C LYS A 250 69.72 7.66 6.63
N ILE A 251 69.34 8.59 5.74
CA ILE A 251 70.20 9.70 5.33
C ILE A 251 70.58 10.57 6.53
N TYR A 252 69.60 10.95 7.36
CA TYR A 252 69.87 11.71 8.58
C TYR A 252 70.77 10.93 9.55
N GLU A 253 70.51 9.64 9.77
CA GLU A 253 71.34 8.80 10.64
C GLU A 253 72.81 8.76 10.19
N VAL A 254 73.06 8.59 8.89
CA VAL A 254 74.43 8.58 8.34
C VAL A 254 75.07 9.97 8.43
N GLY A 255 74.32 11.02 8.16
CA GLY A 255 74.79 12.41 8.28
C GLY A 255 75.22 12.75 9.70
N ASP A 256 74.40 12.40 10.70
CA ASP A 256 74.70 12.63 12.12
C ASP A 256 75.96 11.85 12.54
N LEU A 257 76.08 10.58 12.12
CA LEU A 257 77.26 9.77 12.42
C LEU A 257 78.54 10.36 11.83
N GLN A 258 78.49 10.85 10.59
CA GLN A 258 79.64 11.49 9.95
C GLN A 258 80.06 12.77 10.70
N LEU A 259 79.09 13.58 11.13
CA LEU A 259 79.35 14.79 11.91
C LEU A 259 79.99 14.46 13.27
N GLU A 260 79.49 13.43 13.97
CA GLU A 260 80.08 12.99 15.24
C GLU A 260 81.53 12.52 15.09
N VAL A 261 81.82 11.75 14.02
CA VAL A 261 83.18 11.29 13.70
C VAL A 261 84.10 12.48 13.41
N ALA A 262 83.65 13.46 12.62
CA ALA A 262 84.40 14.68 12.33
C ALA A 262 84.71 15.47 13.62
N SER A 263 83.70 15.73 14.46
CA SER A 263 83.85 16.45 15.73
C SER A 263 84.84 15.76 16.68
N SER A 264 84.77 14.43 16.78
CA SER A 264 85.70 13.64 17.59
C SER A 264 87.13 13.72 17.06
N SER A 265 87.31 13.60 15.74
CA SER A 265 88.62 13.69 15.10
C SER A 265 89.26 15.06 15.30
N PHE A 266 88.47 16.14 15.19
CA PHE A 266 88.91 17.51 15.40
C PHE A 266 89.33 17.76 16.86
N LYS A 267 88.51 17.35 17.83
CA LYS A 267 88.84 17.45 19.26
C LYS A 267 90.12 16.67 19.60
N ASN A 268 90.30 15.50 19.00
CA ASN A 268 91.52 14.71 19.15
C ASN A 268 92.75 15.43 18.57
N ALA A 269 92.63 16.05 17.39
CA ALA A 269 93.71 16.85 16.80
C ALA A 269 94.07 18.06 17.68
N LEU A 270 93.08 18.78 18.22
CA LEU A 270 93.30 19.86 19.18
C LEU A 270 94.02 19.38 20.45
N ALA A 271 93.67 18.20 20.98
CA ALA A 271 94.35 17.62 22.12
C ALA A 271 95.82 17.31 21.81
N GLN A 272 96.11 16.71 20.64
CA GLN A 272 97.47 16.46 20.20
C GLN A 272 98.28 17.75 20.07
N LEU A 273 97.71 18.82 19.49
CA LEU A 273 98.37 20.12 19.34
C LEU A 273 98.72 20.76 20.69
N ARG A 274 97.84 20.64 21.69
CA ARG A 274 98.11 21.13 23.06
C ARG A 274 99.26 20.37 23.72
N ILE A 275 99.36 19.06 23.50
CA ILE A 275 100.45 18.23 24.05
C ILE A 275 101.79 18.60 23.41
N LEU A 276 101.83 18.84 22.10
CA LEU A 276 103.05 19.19 21.38
C LEU A 276 103.59 20.59 21.70
N ASN A 277 102.75 21.47 22.25
CA ASN A 277 103.10 22.86 22.54
C ASN A 277 102.80 23.22 24.02
N PRO A 278 103.53 22.65 24.99
CA PRO A 278 103.21 22.79 26.42
C PRO A 278 103.38 24.22 26.96
N ASP A 279 104.27 25.01 26.37
CA ASP A 279 104.58 26.38 26.80
C ASP A 279 103.80 27.47 26.04
N VAL A 280 102.90 27.09 25.11
CA VAL A 280 102.12 27.99 24.27
C VAL A 280 100.63 27.82 24.55
N GLN A 281 99.96 28.89 25.00
CA GLN A 281 98.51 28.87 25.15
C GLN A 281 97.84 29.04 23.79
N LEU A 282 97.34 27.95 23.21
CA LEU A 282 96.59 27.99 21.95
C LEU A 282 95.24 28.69 22.16
N VAL A 283 94.98 29.74 21.38
CA VAL A 283 93.66 30.37 21.31
C VAL A 283 92.75 29.45 20.51
N THR A 284 91.84 28.74 21.19
CA THR A 284 90.88 27.82 20.53
C THR A 284 89.48 28.39 20.43
N GLU A 285 89.30 29.68 20.75
CA GLU A 285 88.02 30.36 20.62
C GLU A 285 87.66 30.52 19.13
N GLY A 286 86.45 30.10 18.76
CA GLY A 286 85.96 30.17 17.39
C GLY A 286 86.39 29.03 16.45
N MET A 287 87.22 28.08 16.92
CA MET A 287 87.55 26.89 16.14
C MET A 287 86.46 25.82 16.27
N ASP A 288 85.99 25.28 15.16
CA ASP A 288 85.13 24.10 15.12
C ASP A 288 85.39 23.26 13.85
N GLU A 289 84.91 22.02 13.84
CA GLU A 289 85.10 21.06 12.76
C GLU A 289 84.51 21.51 11.41
N MET A 290 83.61 22.49 11.41
CA MET A 290 82.96 23.03 10.21
C MET A 290 83.56 24.37 9.79
N LYS A 291 84.59 24.88 10.46
CA LYS A 291 85.28 26.13 10.06
C LYS A 291 86.46 25.83 9.16
N GLU A 292 86.81 26.83 8.37
CA GLU A 292 88.03 26.82 7.57
C GLU A 292 88.84 28.10 7.80
N VAL A 293 90.11 28.07 7.39
CA VAL A 293 90.98 29.24 7.41
C VAL A 293 90.91 29.91 6.04
N ARG A 294 90.39 31.14 6.00
CA ARG A 294 90.38 32.01 4.81
C ARG A 294 91.01 33.35 5.19
N ASP A 295 91.94 33.82 4.36
CA ASP A 295 92.67 35.08 4.57
C ASP A 295 93.21 35.25 6.01
N ASP A 296 93.85 34.18 6.52
CA ASP A 296 94.39 34.08 7.88
C ASP A 296 93.36 34.23 9.02
N GLN A 297 92.06 34.09 8.73
CA GLN A 297 90.97 34.14 9.71
C GLN A 297 90.14 32.86 9.69
N ILE A 298 89.61 32.48 10.86
CA ILE A 298 88.69 31.35 10.99
C ILE A 298 87.30 31.82 10.54
N ALA A 299 86.78 31.22 9.48
CA ALA A 299 85.50 31.59 8.88
C ALA A 299 84.59 30.37 8.69
N THR A 300 83.27 30.60 8.67
CA THR A 300 82.32 29.58 8.21
C THR A 300 82.43 29.45 6.69
N PRO A 301 82.53 28.22 6.13
CA PRO A 301 82.43 27.98 4.69
C PRO A 301 81.19 28.69 4.10
N PRO A 302 81.28 29.22 2.87
CA PRO A 302 80.11 29.77 2.23
C PRO A 302 79.09 28.65 2.03
N LEU A 303 77.80 28.96 2.11
CA LEU A 303 76.78 27.97 1.74
C LEU A 303 76.89 27.77 0.24
N ASP A 304 77.14 26.54 -0.20
CA ASP A 304 77.07 26.19 -1.62
C ASP A 304 75.60 26.40 -2.06
N GLU A 305 75.37 27.33 -2.98
CA GLU A 305 74.03 27.68 -3.48
C GLU A 305 73.47 26.65 -4.50
N ASP A 306 74.11 25.49 -4.66
CA ASP A 306 73.75 24.46 -5.65
C ASP A 306 73.00 23.24 -5.05
N GLU A 307 72.13 23.48 -4.07
CA GLU A 307 71.03 22.56 -3.72
C GLU A 307 69.69 23.30 -3.80
N ALA A 308 69.21 23.50 -5.03
CA ALA A 308 67.84 23.90 -5.36
C ALA A 308 67.14 22.80 -6.17
#